data_AF-A0A9D5F4B7-F1
#
_entry.id   AF-A0A9D5F4B7-F1
#
_cell.length_a   1.000
_cell.length_b   1.000
_cell.length_c   1.000
_cell.angle_alpha   90.00
_cell.angle_beta   90.00
_cell.angle_gamma   90.00
#
_symmetry.space_group_name_H-M   'P 1'
#
loop_
_entity.id
_entity.type
_entity.pdbx_description
1 polymer ?
#
loop_
_entity_poly.entity_id
_entity_poly.type
_entity_poly.pdbx_seq_one_letter_code
_entity_poly.pdbx_strand_id
1 'polypeptide(L)'
;MSIFDFLKPKWSAGQMTEDDRARRFWVLKAITSYTAWKRCRDRYAVFVDLVERQCKEEPVGRLGPVAFAEYKAMVERWVRDGEFPPSALNNLEDDHRTDWDHSTYADALRGLSLYDQGLALLKQGDRGVFLHNSRGLLEDAYHHAEHAYIVHYVGDTNQGSWTFYGKYVPAMKAALLWAYENGGFSAGGLQAKMANLSAPSIWQMPHDYVDVYGKKQRHLGTSAVLKQETAHLKTLPTVPTPTEDVLVQTGQPCPVFGIYEPLVKDGLMTYMCAGQEAYRYGERCGAPGGGTTVTWKLIWEDTRYVDGVIPEEEADYYPESNTPPDFSALVGAELIDPKVPLDQIASARSGQPAQYTGTWAAMDDLGGRIFWKKGEKLPLHNGREVEWVYNGI
;
A
#
# COMPACT_ATOMS: atom_id res chain seq x y z
N MET A 1 5.53 15.46 37.76
CA MET A 1 4.08 15.20 37.73
C MET A 1 3.42 16.47 37.25
N SER A 2 2.69 16.40 36.13
CA SER A 2 1.91 17.53 35.61
C SER A 2 0.69 17.76 36.50
N ILE A 3 0.26 19.03 36.63
CA ILE A 3 -0.92 19.42 37.39
C ILE A 3 -2.20 18.75 36.86
N PHE A 4 -2.20 18.20 35.64
CA PHE A 4 -3.34 17.52 35.02
C PHE A 4 -3.26 15.98 35.08
N ASP A 5 -2.26 15.39 35.73
CA ASP A 5 -2.12 13.94 35.83
C ASP A 5 -3.28 13.27 36.59
N PHE A 6 -4.00 14.00 37.45
CA PHE A 6 -5.21 13.50 38.13
C PHE A 6 -6.44 13.41 37.22
N LEU A 7 -6.44 14.15 36.10
CA LEU A 7 -7.48 14.09 35.07
C LEU A 7 -7.24 12.98 34.06
N LYS A 8 -6.07 12.31 34.09
CA LYS A 8 -5.85 11.13 33.25
C LYS A 8 -6.73 9.99 33.76
N PRO A 9 -7.76 9.58 33.01
CA PRO A 9 -8.44 8.33 33.32
C PRO A 9 -7.41 7.19 33.24
N LYS A 10 -7.24 6.47 34.34
CA LYS A 10 -6.42 5.24 34.37
C LYS A 10 -6.95 4.28 33.31
N TRP A 11 -6.05 3.68 32.50
CA TRP A 11 -6.46 2.66 31.54
C TRP A 11 -7.18 1.53 32.26
N SER A 12 -8.24 1.03 31.65
CA SER A 12 -8.93 -0.12 32.20
C SER A 12 -8.09 -1.38 32.01
N ALA A 13 -8.10 -2.25 33.02
CA ALA A 13 -7.43 -3.54 32.93
C ALA A 13 -7.94 -4.31 31.71
N GLY A 14 -7.04 -4.61 30.77
CA GLY A 14 -7.35 -5.33 29.54
C GLY A 14 -7.66 -4.47 28.30
N GLN A 15 -7.56 -3.14 28.36
CA GLN A 15 -7.76 -2.28 27.19
C GLN A 15 -6.44 -1.82 26.54
N MET A 16 -5.56 -1.05 27.19
CA MET A 16 -4.24 -0.71 26.65
C MET A 16 -3.15 -0.88 27.71
N THR A 17 -2.03 -1.51 27.35
CA THR A 17 -0.85 -1.64 28.22
C THR A 17 0.20 -0.57 27.91
N GLU A 18 1.15 -0.34 28.83
CA GLU A 18 2.33 0.51 28.54
C GLU A 18 3.12 -0.04 27.34
N ASP A 19 3.19 -1.37 27.18
CA ASP A 19 3.81 -2.01 26.02
C ASP A 19 3.06 -1.67 24.72
N ASP A 20 1.73 -1.76 24.72
CA ASP A 20 0.90 -1.39 23.57
C ASP A 20 1.09 0.10 23.22
N ARG A 21 1.18 0.97 24.23
CA ARG A 21 1.45 2.40 24.07
C ARG A 21 2.84 2.65 23.47
N ALA A 22 3.86 1.92 23.90
CA ALA A 22 5.21 2.03 23.36
C ALA A 22 5.33 1.49 21.93
N ARG A 23 4.66 0.37 21.61
CA ARG A 23 4.56 -0.17 20.24
C ARG A 23 3.86 0.83 19.33
N ARG A 24 2.78 1.42 19.82
CA ARG A 24 2.02 2.44 19.09
C ARG A 24 2.87 3.67 18.78
N PHE A 25 3.60 4.18 19.78
CA PHE A 25 4.54 5.27 19.61
C PHE A 25 5.60 4.96 18.55
N TRP A 26 6.18 3.76 18.61
CA TRP A 26 7.14 3.29 17.62
C TRP A 26 6.56 3.26 16.20
N VAL A 27 5.36 2.70 16.00
CA VAL A 27 4.75 2.60 14.66
C VAL A 27 4.49 3.98 14.06
N LEU A 28 4.01 4.94 14.86
CA LEU A 28 3.82 6.31 14.39
C LEU A 28 5.14 6.96 13.98
N LYS A 29 6.23 6.72 14.71
CA LYS A 29 7.56 7.20 14.30
C LYS A 29 8.05 6.52 13.03
N ALA A 30 7.84 5.20 12.90
CA ALA A 30 8.27 4.41 11.75
C ALA A 30 7.56 4.86 10.46
N ILE A 31 6.23 4.93 10.44
CA ILE A 31 5.47 5.28 9.22
C ILE A 31 5.69 6.74 8.77
N THR A 32 6.13 7.61 9.67
CA THR A 32 6.39 9.03 9.38
C THR A 32 7.89 9.33 9.20
N SER A 33 8.72 8.29 9.07
CA SER A 33 10.18 8.37 8.96
C SER A 33 10.68 8.55 7.54
N TYR A 34 11.85 9.17 7.37
CA TYR A 34 12.55 9.25 6.09
C TYR A 34 12.76 7.85 5.47
N THR A 35 13.15 6.88 6.30
CA THR A 35 13.40 5.50 5.85
C THR A 35 12.14 4.86 5.25
N ALA A 36 10.95 5.08 5.83
CA ALA A 36 9.70 4.56 5.27
C ALA A 36 9.44 5.08 3.85
N TRP A 37 9.52 6.40 3.67
CA TRP A 37 9.23 7.05 2.41
C TRP A 37 10.29 6.79 1.34
N LYS A 38 11.57 6.64 1.75
CA LYS A 38 12.63 6.21 0.86
C LYS A 38 12.37 4.80 0.33
N ARG A 39 11.86 3.90 1.18
CA ARG A 39 11.50 2.54 0.74
C ARG A 39 10.38 2.56 -0.31
N CYS A 40 9.33 3.36 -0.08
CA CYS A 40 8.26 3.56 -1.08
C CYS A 40 8.82 4.07 -2.41
N ARG A 41 9.66 5.11 -2.37
CA ARG A 41 10.35 5.67 -3.54
C ARG A 41 11.15 4.62 -4.29
N ASP A 42 12.04 3.91 -3.60
CA ASP A 42 12.94 2.93 -4.20
C ASP A 42 12.17 1.79 -4.87
N ARG A 43 11.06 1.36 -4.27
CA ARG A 43 10.19 0.33 -4.83
C ARG A 43 9.47 0.82 -6.08
N TYR A 44 8.93 2.02 -6.03
CA TYR A 44 8.26 2.62 -7.17
C TYR A 44 9.20 2.88 -8.34
N ALA A 45 10.47 3.24 -8.06
CA ALA A 45 11.49 3.43 -9.08
C ALA A 45 11.69 2.19 -9.96
N VAL A 46 11.58 0.98 -9.40
CA VAL A 46 11.69 -0.27 -10.17
C VAL A 46 10.62 -0.37 -11.25
N PHE A 47 9.39 0.05 -10.95
CA PHE A 47 8.31 0.12 -11.93
C PHE A 47 8.60 1.20 -12.99
N VAL A 48 9.02 2.39 -12.57
CA VAL A 48 9.32 3.51 -13.48
C VAL A 48 10.43 3.15 -14.48
N ASP A 49 11.48 2.44 -14.04
CA ASP A 49 12.55 1.95 -14.90
C ASP A 49 12.04 0.97 -15.98
N LEU A 50 11.07 0.12 -15.62
CA LEU A 50 10.44 -0.82 -16.56
C LEU A 50 9.55 -0.09 -17.57
N VAL A 51 8.77 0.90 -17.13
CA VAL A 51 7.96 1.76 -18.02
C VAL A 51 8.85 2.48 -19.02
N GLU A 52 9.97 3.04 -18.57
CA GLU A 52 10.92 3.71 -19.46
C GLU A 52 11.41 2.77 -20.56
N ARG A 53 11.77 1.53 -20.20
CA ARG A 53 12.22 0.52 -21.16
C ARG A 53 11.12 0.10 -22.13
N GLN A 54 9.88 -0.05 -21.67
CA GLN A 54 8.75 -0.32 -22.54
C GLN A 54 8.54 0.79 -23.56
N CYS A 55 8.48 2.05 -23.12
CA CYS A 55 8.32 3.19 -24.03
C CYS A 55 9.46 3.28 -25.06
N LYS A 56 10.70 2.93 -24.67
CA LYS A 56 11.87 2.98 -25.57
C LYS A 56 11.93 1.81 -26.56
N GLU A 57 11.64 0.60 -26.10
CA GLU A 57 11.88 -0.62 -26.88
C GLU A 57 10.64 -1.16 -27.58
N GLU A 58 9.45 -0.94 -27.02
CA GLU A 58 8.18 -1.40 -27.56
C GLU A 58 7.03 -0.43 -27.21
N PRO A 59 7.02 0.78 -27.81
CA PRO A 59 6.02 1.81 -27.51
C PRO A 59 4.58 1.42 -27.88
N VAL A 60 4.40 0.34 -28.67
CA VAL A 60 3.09 -0.23 -28.97
C VAL A 60 3.12 -1.69 -28.55
N GLY A 61 2.63 -1.96 -27.35
CA GLY A 61 2.47 -3.32 -26.84
C GLY A 61 1.32 -4.03 -27.54
N ARG A 62 1.47 -5.32 -27.82
CA ARG A 62 0.45 -6.14 -28.51
C ARG A 62 0.23 -7.45 -27.75
N LEU A 63 -0.91 -8.07 -27.98
CA LEU A 63 -1.17 -9.45 -27.54
C LEU A 63 0.01 -10.38 -27.87
N GLY A 64 0.34 -11.27 -26.93
CA GLY A 64 1.27 -12.37 -27.18
C GLY A 64 0.75 -13.32 -28.27
N PRO A 65 1.63 -14.11 -28.90
CA PRO A 65 1.28 -14.93 -30.06
C PRO A 65 0.18 -15.96 -29.77
N VAL A 66 0.12 -16.54 -28.57
CA VAL A 66 -0.93 -17.51 -28.20
C VAL A 66 -2.25 -16.78 -27.98
N ALA A 67 -2.24 -15.70 -27.20
CA ALA A 67 -3.45 -14.91 -26.94
C ALA A 67 -4.01 -14.31 -28.26
N PHE A 68 -3.13 -13.90 -29.17
CA PHE A 68 -3.51 -13.46 -30.51
C PHE A 68 -4.12 -14.59 -31.35
N ALA A 69 -3.57 -15.82 -31.29
CA ALA A 69 -4.12 -16.96 -31.99
C ALA A 69 -5.50 -17.38 -31.47
N GLU A 70 -5.70 -17.35 -30.14
CA GLU A 70 -7.00 -17.61 -29.51
C GLU A 70 -8.02 -16.55 -29.88
N TYR A 71 -7.62 -15.27 -29.84
CA TYR A 71 -8.46 -14.17 -30.30
C TYR A 71 -8.86 -14.36 -31.77
N LYS A 72 -7.89 -14.65 -32.64
CA LYS A 72 -8.14 -14.90 -34.05
C LYS A 72 -9.13 -16.05 -34.26
N ALA A 73 -8.95 -17.16 -33.54
CA ALA A 73 -9.86 -18.31 -33.61
C ALA A 73 -11.29 -17.97 -33.15
N MET A 74 -11.42 -17.12 -32.12
CA MET A 74 -12.71 -16.60 -31.67
C MET A 74 -13.36 -15.72 -32.75
N VAL A 75 -12.62 -14.82 -33.39
CA VAL A 75 -13.13 -13.99 -34.49
C VAL A 75 -13.56 -14.87 -35.68
N GLU A 76 -12.76 -15.86 -36.06
CA GLU A 76 -13.10 -16.81 -37.14
C GLU A 76 -14.39 -17.59 -36.84
N ARG A 77 -14.64 -17.88 -35.56
CA ARG A 77 -15.91 -18.50 -35.13
C ARG A 77 -17.08 -17.54 -35.28
N TRP A 78 -16.96 -16.28 -34.86
CA TRP A 78 -18.01 -15.27 -35.06
C TRP A 78 -18.36 -15.09 -36.54
N VAL A 79 -17.33 -15.05 -37.40
CA VAL A 79 -17.50 -15.00 -38.87
C VAL A 79 -18.34 -16.18 -39.36
N ARG A 80 -18.02 -17.39 -38.89
CA ARG A 80 -18.70 -18.63 -39.28
C ARG A 80 -20.15 -18.67 -38.79
N ASP A 81 -20.38 -18.26 -37.55
CA ASP A 81 -21.68 -18.36 -36.88
C ASP A 81 -22.60 -17.18 -37.28
N GLY A 82 -22.07 -16.16 -37.96
CA GLY A 82 -22.82 -14.96 -38.36
C GLY A 82 -23.15 -14.03 -37.18
N GLU A 83 -22.57 -14.28 -36.01
CA GLU A 83 -22.81 -13.56 -34.77
C GLU A 83 -21.64 -12.60 -34.49
N PHE A 84 -21.71 -11.39 -35.03
CA PHE A 84 -20.75 -10.32 -34.70
C PHE A 84 -21.31 -9.44 -33.59
N PRO A 85 -20.66 -9.36 -32.42
CA PRO A 85 -20.98 -8.36 -31.42
C PRO A 85 -20.82 -6.96 -32.04
N PRO A 86 -21.77 -6.02 -31.84
CA PRO A 86 -21.63 -4.65 -32.33
C PRO A 86 -20.33 -3.95 -31.87
N SER A 87 -19.79 -4.32 -30.70
CA SER A 87 -18.50 -3.84 -30.20
C SER A 87 -17.30 -4.33 -31.01
N ALA A 88 -17.35 -5.56 -31.55
CA ALA A 88 -16.23 -6.16 -32.27
C ALA A 88 -15.98 -5.49 -33.64
N LEU A 89 -17.01 -4.90 -34.27
CA LEU A 89 -16.90 -4.28 -35.59
C LEU A 89 -16.13 -2.96 -35.59
N ASN A 90 -16.05 -2.27 -34.45
CA ASN A 90 -15.47 -0.94 -34.38
C ASN A 90 -13.97 -0.94 -34.03
N ASN A 91 -13.48 -1.93 -33.26
CA ASN A 91 -12.17 -1.86 -32.61
C ASN A 91 -11.34 -3.16 -32.71
N LEU A 92 -11.56 -3.98 -33.74
CA LEU A 92 -10.97 -5.33 -33.87
C LEU A 92 -9.43 -5.39 -33.74
N GLU A 93 -8.72 -4.30 -34.05
CA GLU A 93 -7.27 -4.15 -33.84
C GLU A 93 -6.90 -3.21 -32.67
N ASP A 94 -7.75 -2.23 -32.35
CA ASP A 94 -7.45 -1.18 -31.36
C ASP A 94 -7.64 -1.65 -29.90
N ASP A 95 -8.58 -2.58 -29.64
CA ASP A 95 -8.82 -3.13 -28.29
C ASP A 95 -7.70 -4.08 -27.80
N HIS A 96 -6.73 -4.39 -28.66
CA HIS A 96 -5.71 -5.43 -28.44
C HIS A 96 -4.28 -4.93 -28.55
N ARG A 97 -4.10 -3.61 -28.38
CA ARG A 97 -2.81 -2.95 -28.24
C ARG A 97 -2.80 -2.01 -27.03
N THR A 98 -1.61 -1.69 -26.56
CA THR A 98 -1.39 -0.69 -25.52
C THR A 98 -0.35 0.29 -26.02
N ASP A 99 -0.72 1.57 -26.09
CA ASP A 99 0.18 2.63 -26.47
C ASP A 99 0.95 3.10 -25.23
N TRP A 100 2.24 2.78 -25.18
CA TRP A 100 3.19 3.18 -24.15
C TRP A 100 3.90 4.45 -24.61
N ASP A 101 3.19 5.57 -24.55
CA ASP A 101 3.67 6.85 -25.07
C ASP A 101 4.47 7.66 -24.03
N HIS A 102 4.92 8.84 -24.45
CA HIS A 102 5.62 9.78 -23.58
C HIS A 102 4.78 10.24 -22.38
N SER A 103 3.45 10.23 -22.48
CA SER A 103 2.58 10.64 -21.37
C SER A 103 2.58 9.59 -20.25
N THR A 104 2.53 8.30 -20.60
CA THR A 104 2.61 7.20 -19.63
C THR A 104 3.91 7.26 -18.81
N TYR A 105 5.04 7.46 -19.50
CA TYR A 105 6.32 7.59 -18.81
C TYR A 105 6.41 8.89 -18.00
N ALA A 106 5.92 10.02 -18.54
CA ALA A 106 5.95 11.29 -17.83
C ALA A 106 5.14 11.25 -16.53
N ASP A 107 3.99 10.57 -16.51
CA ASP A 107 3.16 10.41 -15.33
C ASP A 107 3.84 9.53 -14.27
N ALA A 108 4.44 8.42 -14.68
CA ALA A 108 5.22 7.56 -13.78
C ALA A 108 6.45 8.29 -13.20
N LEU A 109 7.18 9.01 -14.06
CA LEU A 109 8.35 9.80 -13.66
C LEU A 109 7.97 10.96 -12.74
N ARG A 110 6.78 11.55 -12.91
CA ARG A 110 6.27 12.60 -12.03
C ARG A 110 6.10 12.09 -10.60
N GLY A 111 5.53 10.91 -10.41
CA GLY A 111 5.42 10.29 -9.08
C GLY A 111 6.79 10.10 -8.42
N LEU A 112 7.77 9.60 -9.17
CA LEU A 112 9.14 9.41 -8.67
C LEU A 112 9.82 10.73 -8.30
N SER A 113 9.65 11.76 -9.13
CA SER A 113 10.18 13.10 -8.88
C SER A 113 9.57 13.73 -7.61
N LEU A 114 8.27 13.52 -7.36
CA LEU A 114 7.62 13.98 -6.13
C LEU A 114 8.18 13.29 -4.88
N TYR A 115 8.47 11.98 -4.95
CA TYR A 115 9.19 11.30 -3.88
C TYR A 115 10.56 11.92 -3.63
N ASP A 116 11.35 12.14 -4.68
CA ASP A 116 12.71 12.68 -4.56
C ASP A 116 12.69 14.10 -3.95
N GLN A 117 11.77 14.96 -4.38
CA GLN A 117 11.58 16.30 -3.82
C GLN A 117 11.09 16.26 -2.36
N GLY A 118 10.08 15.44 -2.08
CA GLY A 118 9.53 15.27 -0.74
C GLY A 118 10.56 14.72 0.24
N LEU A 119 11.38 13.75 -0.17
CA LEU A 119 12.47 13.21 0.63
C LEU A 119 13.57 14.25 0.89
N ALA A 120 13.90 15.07 -0.11
CA ALA A 120 14.87 16.14 0.05
C ALA A 120 14.41 17.19 1.08
N LEU A 121 13.14 17.57 1.06
CA LEU A 121 12.54 18.49 2.04
C LEU A 121 12.41 17.84 3.43
N LEU A 122 11.98 16.58 3.48
CA LEU A 122 11.87 15.82 4.72
C LEU A 122 13.23 15.73 5.44
N LYS A 123 14.31 15.48 4.70
CA LYS A 123 15.67 15.41 5.24
C LYS A 123 16.18 16.76 5.78
N GLN A 124 15.50 17.86 5.46
CA GLN A 124 15.77 19.21 6.01
C GLN A 124 14.83 19.55 7.19
N GLY A 125 14.03 18.59 7.65
CA GLY A 125 13.07 18.78 8.74
C GLY A 125 11.72 19.37 8.29
N ASP A 126 11.47 19.57 6.98
CA ASP A 126 10.16 20.05 6.53
C ASP A 126 9.14 18.91 6.56
N ARG A 127 8.32 18.90 7.62
CA ARG A 127 7.21 17.96 7.80
C ARG A 127 5.96 18.35 7.00
N GLY A 128 5.97 19.51 6.33
CA GLY A 128 4.90 19.96 5.44
C GLY A 128 4.64 19.01 4.27
N VAL A 129 5.60 18.15 3.95
CA VAL A 129 5.52 17.09 2.93
C VAL A 129 4.38 16.08 3.14
N PHE A 130 3.79 16.02 4.35
CA PHE A 130 2.66 15.13 4.67
C PHE A 130 1.29 15.80 4.63
N LEU A 131 1.21 17.09 4.27
CA LEU A 131 -0.05 17.83 4.28
C LEU A 131 -0.94 17.44 3.09
N HIS A 132 -2.27 17.42 3.25
CA HIS A 132 -3.20 17.28 2.12
C HIS A 132 -3.41 18.61 1.38
N ASN A 133 -2.34 19.21 0.89
CA ASN A 133 -2.36 20.45 0.11
C ASN A 133 -1.13 20.52 -0.80
N SER A 134 -0.91 21.67 -1.45
CA SER A 134 0.21 21.88 -2.38
C SER A 134 1.61 21.71 -1.77
N ARG A 135 1.74 21.58 -0.45
CA ARG A 135 3.02 21.27 0.22
C ARG A 135 3.23 19.76 0.43
N GLY A 136 2.19 18.96 0.25
CA GLY A 136 2.10 17.52 0.49
C GLY A 136 2.83 16.61 -0.48
N LEU A 137 4.09 16.89 -0.82
CA LEU A 137 4.76 16.20 -1.93
C LEU A 137 4.82 14.67 -1.76
N LEU A 138 4.98 14.17 -0.54
CA LEU A 138 5.04 12.73 -0.30
C LEU A 138 3.67 12.07 -0.39
N GLU A 139 2.62 12.78 0.03
CA GLU A 139 1.24 12.34 -0.14
C GLU A 139 0.85 12.29 -1.63
N ASP A 140 1.23 13.31 -2.42
CA ASP A 140 1.01 13.31 -3.87
C ASP A 140 1.81 12.20 -4.56
N ALA A 141 3.07 11.98 -4.16
CA ALA A 141 3.89 10.89 -4.69
C ALA A 141 3.26 9.51 -4.44
N TYR A 142 2.69 9.31 -3.24
CA TYR A 142 1.92 8.12 -2.91
C TYR A 142 0.74 7.92 -3.86
N HIS A 143 -0.09 8.95 -4.07
CA HIS A 143 -1.26 8.83 -4.93
C HIS A 143 -0.89 8.47 -6.36
N HIS A 144 0.22 8.98 -6.89
CA HIS A 144 0.73 8.58 -8.20
C HIS A 144 1.13 7.09 -8.25
N ALA A 145 1.80 6.61 -7.21
CA ALA A 145 2.23 5.21 -7.15
C ALA A 145 1.06 4.23 -6.91
N GLU A 146 0.10 4.60 -6.05
CA GLU A 146 -1.14 3.86 -5.87
C GLU A 146 -1.98 3.85 -7.15
N HIS A 147 -2.10 4.98 -7.84
CA HIS A 147 -2.79 5.04 -9.12
C HIS A 147 -2.15 4.13 -10.16
N ALA A 148 -0.81 4.09 -10.25
CA ALA A 148 -0.11 3.17 -11.13
C ALA A 148 -0.39 1.70 -10.79
N TYR A 149 -0.45 1.35 -9.50
CA TYR A 149 -0.84 0.01 -9.04
C TYR A 149 -2.27 -0.33 -9.43
N ILE A 150 -3.23 0.57 -9.17
CA ILE A 150 -4.63 0.37 -9.50
C ILE A 150 -4.80 0.20 -11.02
N VAL A 151 -4.20 1.09 -11.81
CA VAL A 151 -4.36 1.08 -13.27
C VAL A 151 -3.66 -0.11 -13.90
N HIS A 152 -2.37 -0.30 -13.66
CA HIS A 152 -1.55 -1.26 -14.43
C HIS A 152 -1.50 -2.66 -13.83
N TYR A 153 -1.74 -2.81 -12.51
CA TYR A 153 -1.76 -4.11 -11.86
C TYR A 153 -3.19 -4.60 -11.63
N VAL A 154 -4.03 -3.87 -10.88
CA VAL A 154 -5.38 -4.32 -10.51
C VAL A 154 -6.35 -4.29 -11.69
N GLY A 155 -6.31 -3.24 -12.51
CA GLY A 155 -7.31 -2.95 -13.53
C GLY A 155 -8.57 -2.28 -12.95
N ASP A 156 -9.24 -1.42 -13.72
CA ASP A 156 -10.49 -0.77 -13.29
C ASP A 156 -11.66 -1.77 -13.28
N THR A 157 -12.29 -1.95 -12.11
CA THR A 157 -13.44 -2.84 -11.93
C THR A 157 -14.76 -2.22 -12.44
N ASN A 158 -14.81 -0.91 -12.69
CA ASN A 158 -16.05 -0.19 -13.00
C ASN A 158 -16.23 0.17 -14.48
N GLN A 159 -15.19 0.12 -15.31
CA GLN A 159 -15.27 0.51 -16.74
C GLN A 159 -14.70 -0.51 -17.74
N GLY A 160 -14.42 -1.73 -17.29
CA GLY A 160 -13.88 -2.79 -18.14
C GLY A 160 -12.40 -3.04 -17.86
N SER A 161 -12.01 -4.31 -17.89
CA SER A 161 -10.62 -4.75 -17.69
C SER A 161 -9.73 -4.17 -18.79
N TRP A 162 -8.95 -3.15 -18.46
CA TRP A 162 -7.83 -2.72 -19.30
C TRP A 162 -6.70 -3.73 -19.14
N THR A 163 -6.64 -4.70 -20.05
CA THR A 163 -5.49 -5.58 -20.14
C THR A 163 -4.35 -4.84 -20.84
N PHE A 164 -3.29 -4.57 -20.11
CA PHE A 164 -2.08 -3.95 -20.66
C PHE A 164 -1.22 -5.00 -21.35
N TYR A 165 -0.67 -4.64 -22.51
CA TYR A 165 0.20 -5.50 -23.31
C TYR A 165 1.59 -4.92 -23.45
N GLY A 166 2.59 -5.78 -23.55
CA GLY A 166 3.96 -5.37 -23.86
C GLY A 166 5.01 -6.28 -23.22
N LYS A 167 6.19 -6.27 -23.80
CA LYS A 167 7.39 -7.00 -23.42
C LYS A 167 7.72 -6.87 -21.94
N TYR A 168 7.59 -5.68 -21.37
CA TYR A 168 7.93 -5.41 -19.97
C TYR A 168 6.74 -5.46 -19.03
N VAL A 169 5.51 -5.54 -19.53
CA VAL A 169 4.29 -5.51 -18.70
C VAL A 169 4.24 -6.61 -17.62
N PRO A 170 4.61 -7.88 -17.88
CA PRO A 170 4.63 -8.89 -16.82
C PRO A 170 5.59 -8.51 -15.68
N ALA A 171 6.75 -7.95 -16.02
CA ALA A 171 7.72 -7.46 -15.04
C ALA A 171 7.18 -6.22 -14.30
N MET A 172 6.49 -5.30 -14.98
CA MET A 172 5.85 -4.13 -14.34
C MET A 172 4.80 -4.54 -13.32
N LYS A 173 3.91 -5.48 -13.69
CA LYS A 173 2.88 -6.03 -12.81
C LYS A 173 3.51 -6.68 -11.57
N ALA A 174 4.56 -7.48 -11.76
CA ALA A 174 5.29 -8.08 -10.65
C ALA A 174 5.98 -7.03 -9.75
N ALA A 175 6.59 -5.99 -10.33
CA ALA A 175 7.22 -4.91 -9.59
C ALA A 175 6.21 -4.13 -8.75
N LEU A 176 5.05 -3.79 -9.33
CA LEU A 176 3.96 -3.10 -8.65
C LEU A 176 3.37 -3.94 -7.51
N LEU A 177 3.13 -5.24 -7.74
CA LEU A 177 2.67 -6.16 -6.70
C LEU A 177 3.70 -6.26 -5.57
N TRP A 178 4.97 -6.50 -5.90
CA TRP A 178 6.03 -6.60 -4.90
C TRP A 178 6.13 -5.32 -4.06
N ALA A 179 6.11 -4.16 -4.72
CA ALA A 179 6.13 -2.86 -4.06
C ALA A 179 4.94 -2.66 -3.11
N TYR A 180 3.75 -3.08 -3.54
CA TYR A 180 2.53 -3.00 -2.74
C TYR A 180 2.57 -3.97 -1.53
N GLU A 181 2.93 -5.23 -1.74
CA GLU A 181 2.94 -6.26 -0.67
C GLU A 181 4.02 -6.00 0.39
N ASN A 182 5.16 -5.42 0.01
CA ASN A 182 6.29 -5.28 0.94
C ASN A 182 6.26 -3.99 1.77
N GLY A 183 5.16 -3.24 1.76
CA GLY A 183 4.97 -2.06 2.62
C GLY A 183 4.02 -1.01 2.06
N GLY A 184 3.34 -1.32 0.95
CA GLY A 184 2.44 -0.43 0.24
C GLY A 184 3.19 0.75 -0.38
N PHE A 185 2.51 1.46 -1.27
CA PHE A 185 2.92 2.82 -1.61
C PHE A 185 2.62 3.78 -0.45
N SER A 186 1.64 3.42 0.40
CA SER A 186 1.42 3.75 1.83
C SER A 186 -0.07 3.54 2.15
N ALA A 187 -0.47 2.41 2.73
CA ALA A 187 -1.87 1.97 2.90
C ALA A 187 -2.91 3.07 3.30
N GLY A 188 -3.52 3.69 2.28
CA GLY A 188 -4.65 4.62 2.39
C GLY A 188 -4.31 6.12 2.44
N GLY A 189 -3.07 6.54 2.19
CA GLY A 189 -2.60 7.91 2.41
C GLY A 189 -2.21 8.15 3.87
N LEU A 190 -1.18 8.96 4.13
CA LEU A 190 -0.57 9.00 5.47
C LEU A 190 -1.52 9.57 6.51
N GLN A 191 -2.21 10.68 6.23
CA GLN A 191 -3.10 11.28 7.23
C GLN A 191 -4.34 10.45 7.49
N ALA A 192 -4.94 9.86 6.45
CA ALA A 192 -6.02 8.91 6.58
C ALA A 192 -5.62 7.69 7.42
N LYS A 193 -4.41 7.15 7.18
CA LYS A 193 -3.82 6.09 8.00
C LYS A 193 -3.68 6.55 9.45
N MET A 194 -3.11 7.73 9.72
CA MET A 194 -2.96 8.31 11.06
C MET A 194 -4.31 8.52 11.76
N ALA A 195 -5.34 8.99 11.05
CA ALA A 195 -6.69 9.19 11.59
C ALA A 195 -7.34 7.85 11.97
N ASN A 196 -7.37 6.88 11.06
CA ASN A 196 -7.92 5.54 11.31
C ASN A 196 -7.26 4.84 12.50
N LEU A 197 -5.96 5.07 12.64
CA LEU A 197 -5.13 4.52 13.69
C LEU A 197 -5.57 5.01 15.10
N SER A 198 -6.34 6.10 15.23
CA SER A 198 -6.91 6.58 16.50
C SER A 198 -8.24 5.93 16.89
N ALA A 199 -8.82 5.06 16.05
CA ALA A 199 -10.17 4.55 16.25
C ALA A 199 -10.25 3.35 17.23
N PRO A 200 -10.90 3.48 18.41
CA PRO A 200 -10.96 2.42 19.43
C PRO A 200 -11.64 1.14 18.94
N SER A 201 -12.61 1.28 18.02
CA SER A 201 -13.37 0.15 17.46
C SER A 201 -12.48 -0.86 16.72
N ILE A 202 -11.29 -0.45 16.29
CA ILE A 202 -10.32 -1.30 15.59
C ILE A 202 -9.41 -2.02 16.59
N TRP A 203 -9.33 -1.56 17.85
CA TRP A 203 -8.30 -1.99 18.80
C TRP A 203 -8.32 -3.48 19.16
N GLN A 204 -9.48 -4.04 19.50
CA GLN A 204 -9.60 -5.39 20.02
C GLN A 204 -10.37 -6.37 19.14
N MET A 205 -11.39 -5.91 18.42
CA MET A 205 -12.29 -6.82 17.74
C MET A 205 -11.78 -7.12 16.34
N PRO A 206 -11.46 -8.39 16.04
CA PRO A 206 -11.46 -8.80 14.65
C PRO A 206 -12.84 -8.48 14.10
N HIS A 207 -12.91 -7.73 13.02
CA HIS A 207 -14.19 -7.40 12.41
C HIS A 207 -14.24 -8.04 11.05
N ASP A 208 -15.36 -8.72 10.82
CA ASP A 208 -15.69 -9.24 9.51
C ASP A 208 -16.30 -8.10 8.70
N TYR A 209 -15.73 -7.82 7.54
CA TYR A 209 -16.41 -7.00 6.54
C TYR A 209 -16.67 -7.85 5.31
N VAL A 210 -17.65 -7.42 4.52
CA VAL A 210 -17.94 -8.02 3.24
C VAL A 210 -17.24 -7.13 2.21
N ASP A 211 -16.30 -7.69 1.47
CA ASP A 211 -15.64 -6.95 0.40
C ASP A 211 -16.62 -6.62 -0.74
N VAL A 212 -16.16 -5.84 -1.72
CA VAL A 212 -16.97 -5.43 -2.88
C VAL A 212 -17.50 -6.61 -3.70
N TYR A 213 -16.99 -7.82 -3.47
CA TYR A 213 -17.38 -9.05 -4.12
C TYR A 213 -18.28 -9.95 -3.26
N GLY A 214 -18.74 -9.48 -2.10
CA GLY A 214 -19.62 -10.26 -1.23
C GLY A 214 -18.89 -11.26 -0.33
N LYS A 215 -17.56 -11.26 -0.28
CA LYS A 215 -16.78 -12.22 0.51
C LYS A 215 -16.50 -11.67 1.91
N LYS A 216 -16.75 -12.49 2.93
CA LYS A 216 -16.39 -12.16 4.32
C LYS A 216 -14.88 -12.19 4.49
N GLN A 217 -14.34 -11.07 4.93
CA GLN A 217 -12.92 -10.85 5.21
C GLN A 217 -12.78 -10.54 6.70
N ARG A 218 -11.89 -11.24 7.39
CA ARG A 218 -11.63 -11.03 8.82
C ARG A 218 -10.41 -10.14 9.00
N HIS A 219 -10.61 -8.89 9.41
CA HIS A 219 -9.51 -8.02 9.83
C HIS A 219 -9.11 -8.32 11.26
N LEU A 220 -7.80 -8.33 11.56
CA LEU A 220 -7.29 -8.40 12.94
C LEU A 220 -7.53 -7.07 13.67
N GLY A 221 -7.64 -7.13 15.00
CA GLY A 221 -7.64 -5.92 15.83
C GLY A 221 -6.26 -5.24 15.86
N THR A 222 -6.21 -3.91 15.97
CA THR A 222 -5.00 -3.09 15.96
C THR A 222 -3.93 -3.56 16.95
N SER A 223 -4.30 -4.06 18.14
CA SER A 223 -3.29 -4.58 19.10
C SER A 223 -2.54 -5.79 18.53
N ALA A 224 -3.24 -6.71 17.85
CA ALA A 224 -2.61 -7.88 17.24
C ALA A 224 -1.72 -7.48 16.07
N VAL A 225 -2.19 -6.55 15.23
CA VAL A 225 -1.41 -5.98 14.12
C VAL A 225 -0.14 -5.31 14.64
N LEU A 226 -0.26 -4.44 15.64
CA LEU A 226 0.91 -3.77 16.24
C LEU A 226 1.90 -4.79 16.80
N LYS A 227 1.42 -5.82 17.52
CA LYS A 227 2.29 -6.87 18.07
C LYS A 227 3.02 -7.64 16.98
N GLN A 228 2.37 -7.90 15.85
CA GLN A 228 2.99 -8.55 14.69
C GLN A 228 4.04 -7.62 14.04
N GLU A 229 3.67 -6.37 13.77
CA GLU A 229 4.56 -5.35 13.14
C GLU A 229 5.77 -5.00 14.00
N THR A 230 5.70 -5.23 15.31
CA THR A 230 6.77 -4.89 16.27
C THR A 230 7.35 -6.13 16.96
N ALA A 231 7.10 -7.33 16.41
CA ALA A 231 7.60 -8.58 16.97
C ALA A 231 9.12 -8.69 16.93
N HIS A 232 9.78 -8.02 15.97
CA HIS A 232 11.23 -7.98 15.82
C HIS A 232 11.94 -7.09 16.84
N LEU A 233 11.21 -6.20 17.52
CA LEU A 233 11.80 -5.28 18.49
C LEU A 233 12.22 -6.02 19.77
N LYS A 234 13.52 -5.95 20.07
CA LYS A 234 14.07 -6.47 21.32
C LYS A 234 13.72 -5.60 22.52
N THR A 235 13.67 -4.29 22.32
CA THR A 235 13.35 -3.28 23.33
C THR A 235 12.39 -2.27 22.73
N LEU A 236 11.32 -1.95 23.46
CA LEU A 236 10.37 -0.92 23.04
C LEU A 236 10.88 0.48 23.44
N PRO A 237 10.62 1.52 22.63
CA PRO A 237 11.03 2.87 22.97
C PRO A 237 10.28 3.38 24.21
N THR A 238 10.97 4.17 25.03
CA THR A 238 10.30 4.90 26.11
C THR A 238 9.45 6.02 25.53
N VAL A 239 8.17 6.04 25.89
CA VAL A 239 7.28 7.14 25.49
C VAL A 239 7.58 8.36 26.36
N PRO A 240 7.88 9.53 25.77
CA PRO A 240 8.24 10.73 26.54
C PRO A 240 7.13 11.19 27.49
N THR A 241 7.54 11.83 28.58
CA THR A 241 6.66 12.65 29.41
C THR A 241 6.99 14.11 29.16
N PRO A 242 6.13 14.89 28.49
CA PRO A 242 6.34 16.31 28.26
C PRO A 242 6.59 17.08 29.56
N THR A 243 7.51 18.04 29.53
CA THR A 243 7.75 18.96 30.64
C THR A 243 6.65 20.00 30.79
N GLU A 244 5.98 20.34 29.68
CA GLU A 244 4.87 21.28 29.61
C GLU A 244 3.68 20.65 28.89
N ASP A 245 2.47 21.03 29.30
CA ASP A 245 1.24 20.51 28.73
C ASP A 245 0.76 21.40 27.59
N VAL A 246 1.02 20.96 26.36
CA VAL A 246 0.43 21.55 25.16
C VAL A 246 -0.87 20.81 24.84
N LEU A 247 -1.99 21.51 24.97
CA LEU A 247 -3.33 20.98 24.77
C LEU A 247 -3.99 21.58 23.52
N VAL A 248 -4.64 20.74 22.72
CA VAL A 248 -5.43 21.18 21.55
C VAL A 248 -6.79 20.50 21.57
N GLN A 249 -7.85 21.26 21.35
CA GLN A 249 -9.21 20.70 21.23
C GLN A 249 -9.41 20.17 19.81
N THR A 250 -10.15 19.08 19.64
CA THR A 250 -10.61 18.63 18.32
C THR A 250 -11.19 19.80 17.50
N GLY A 251 -10.83 19.87 16.21
CA GLY A 251 -11.22 20.96 15.29
C GLY A 251 -10.39 22.23 15.41
N GLN A 252 -9.48 22.34 16.40
CA GLN A 252 -8.51 23.43 16.45
C GLN A 252 -7.23 23.06 15.68
N PRO A 253 -6.54 24.04 15.07
CA PRO A 253 -5.29 23.79 14.39
C PRO A 253 -4.22 23.28 15.35
N CYS A 254 -3.57 22.17 15.01
CA CYS A 254 -2.46 21.61 15.78
C CYS A 254 -1.28 22.59 15.80
N PRO A 255 -0.69 22.88 16.97
CA PRO A 255 0.38 23.87 17.09
C PRO A 255 1.68 23.43 16.43
N VAL A 256 1.99 22.13 16.48
CA VAL A 256 3.22 21.54 15.94
C VAL A 256 2.97 20.17 15.31
N PHE A 257 3.91 19.72 14.49
CA PHE A 257 3.94 18.35 14.01
C PHE A 257 4.35 17.43 15.16
N GLY A 258 3.63 16.33 15.37
CA GLY A 258 3.98 15.44 16.47
C GLY A 258 2.93 14.41 16.80
N ILE A 259 3.19 13.66 17.86
CA ILE A 259 2.32 12.63 18.38
C ILE A 259 1.54 13.19 19.56
N TYR A 260 0.22 13.08 19.48
CA TYR A 260 -0.74 13.56 20.47
C TYR A 260 -1.52 12.38 21.06
N GLU A 261 -1.79 12.44 22.35
CA GLU A 261 -2.58 11.44 23.07
C GLU A 261 -3.90 12.09 23.55
N PRO A 262 -5.05 11.44 23.32
CA PRO A 262 -6.32 12.02 23.71
C PRO A 262 -6.54 11.84 25.22
N LEU A 263 -7.04 12.88 25.88
CA LEU A 263 -7.38 12.89 27.31
C LEU A 263 -8.72 12.20 27.57
N VAL A 264 -8.82 10.95 27.12
CA VAL A 264 -9.98 10.07 27.32
C VAL A 264 -9.53 8.74 27.87
N LYS A 265 -10.48 8.01 28.45
CA LYS A 265 -10.22 6.67 28.97
C LYS A 265 -9.81 5.76 27.81
N ASP A 266 -8.70 5.05 28.00
CA ASP A 266 -8.17 4.10 26.99
C ASP A 266 -7.89 4.77 25.63
N GLY A 267 -7.38 6.00 25.70
CA GLY A 267 -7.00 6.84 24.56
C GLY A 267 -5.79 6.34 23.76
N LEU A 268 -5.92 6.17 22.44
CA LEU A 268 -4.80 5.85 21.55
C LEU A 268 -4.17 7.11 20.96
N MET A 269 -2.85 7.25 21.11
CA MET A 269 -2.11 8.35 20.51
C MET A 269 -2.14 8.30 18.97
N THR A 270 -2.06 9.46 18.33
CA THR A 270 -1.96 9.59 16.88
C THR A 270 -0.99 10.70 16.50
N TYR A 271 -0.48 10.66 15.27
CA TYR A 271 0.37 11.72 14.73
C TYR A 271 -0.50 12.77 14.03
N MET A 272 -0.27 14.04 14.32
CA MET A 272 -1.00 15.17 13.73
C MET A 272 -0.06 16.18 13.09
N CYS A 273 -0.53 16.82 12.03
CA CYS A 273 0.25 17.79 11.26
C CYS A 273 0.01 19.22 11.73
N ALA A 274 1.07 20.02 11.84
CA ALA A 274 0.94 21.42 12.26
C ALA A 274 -0.01 22.20 11.33
N GLY A 275 -0.85 23.04 11.92
CA GLY A 275 -1.85 23.85 11.22
C GLY A 275 -3.05 23.08 10.67
N GLN A 276 -3.06 21.73 10.72
CA GLN A 276 -4.26 20.94 10.40
C GLN A 276 -5.17 20.84 11.63
N GLU A 277 -6.47 20.67 11.40
CA GLU A 277 -7.43 20.48 12.49
C GLU A 277 -7.14 19.18 13.24
N ALA A 278 -7.09 19.27 14.58
CA ALA A 278 -6.97 18.11 15.44
C ALA A 278 -8.16 17.17 15.24
N TYR A 279 -7.90 15.89 14.97
CA TYR A 279 -8.92 14.90 14.61
C TYR A 279 -10.00 14.72 15.68
N ARG A 280 -11.18 14.28 15.27
CA ARG A 280 -12.13 13.68 16.22
C ARG A 280 -11.63 12.29 16.61
N TYR A 281 -11.73 11.95 17.88
CA TYR A 281 -11.35 10.63 18.36
C TYR A 281 -12.32 9.58 17.83
N GLY A 282 -11.81 8.48 17.25
CA GLY A 282 -12.70 7.44 16.69
C GLY A 282 -13.12 7.65 15.25
N GLU A 283 -12.78 8.77 14.63
CA GLU A 283 -13.20 9.11 13.26
C GLU A 283 -12.44 8.26 12.24
N ARG A 284 -13.20 7.49 11.44
CA ARG A 284 -12.64 6.78 10.29
C ARG A 284 -12.56 7.74 9.11
N CYS A 285 -11.51 7.61 8.31
CA CYS A 285 -11.30 8.46 7.13
C CYS A 285 -12.47 8.40 6.11
N GLY A 286 -13.23 7.30 6.06
CA GLY A 286 -14.38 7.14 5.17
C GLY A 286 -15.72 7.64 5.73
N ALA A 287 -15.76 8.18 6.95
CA ALA A 287 -16.99 8.66 7.59
C ALA A 287 -16.74 9.96 8.40
N PRO A 288 -16.51 11.10 7.70
CA PRO A 288 -16.29 12.38 8.35
C PRO A 288 -17.45 12.74 9.30
N GLY A 289 -17.13 13.24 10.49
CA GLY A 289 -18.07 13.61 11.54
C GLY A 289 -18.45 12.48 12.52
N GLY A 290 -18.03 11.23 12.27
CA GLY A 290 -18.39 10.07 13.09
C GLY A 290 -17.65 9.93 14.44
N GLY A 291 -16.63 10.75 14.70
CA GLY A 291 -15.84 10.70 15.93
C GLY A 291 -16.33 11.64 17.04
N THR A 292 -15.76 11.48 18.24
CA THR A 292 -16.05 12.32 19.42
C THR A 292 -15.03 13.45 19.56
N THR A 293 -15.50 14.63 19.94
CA THR A 293 -14.65 15.77 20.30
C THR A 293 -13.91 15.47 21.59
N VAL A 294 -12.58 15.59 21.57
CA VAL A 294 -11.73 15.36 22.75
C VAL A 294 -10.69 16.47 22.89
N THR A 295 -10.06 16.53 24.05
CA THR A 295 -8.82 17.28 24.23
C THR A 295 -7.64 16.37 23.95
N TRP A 296 -6.72 16.81 23.11
CA TRP A 296 -5.48 16.14 22.79
C TRP A 296 -4.33 16.80 23.53
N LYS A 297 -3.40 15.98 24.03
CA LYS A 297 -2.16 16.41 24.66
C LYS A 297 -0.98 16.02 23.78
N LEU A 298 -0.12 16.97 23.43
CA LEU A 298 1.14 16.67 22.75
C LEU A 298 2.00 15.79 23.66
N ILE A 299 2.49 14.66 23.15
CA ILE A 299 3.40 13.74 23.84
C ILE A 299 4.82 13.87 23.30
N TRP A 300 4.96 14.11 22.00
CA TRP A 300 6.24 14.21 21.34
C TRP A 300 6.14 15.12 20.13
N GLU A 301 6.98 16.15 20.10
CA GLU A 301 7.17 17.00 18.92
C GLU A 301 8.14 16.33 17.95
N ASP A 302 7.78 16.28 16.67
CA ASP A 302 8.62 15.68 15.64
C ASP A 302 9.61 16.69 15.07
N THR A 303 10.78 16.77 15.69
CA THR A 303 11.88 17.64 15.29
C THR A 303 12.99 16.88 14.54
N ARG A 304 12.71 15.65 14.06
CA ARG A 304 13.70 14.86 13.31
C ARG A 304 14.15 15.60 12.05
N TYR A 305 15.41 15.37 11.67
CA TYR A 305 16.07 15.89 10.47
C TYR A 305 16.26 17.42 10.41
N VAL A 306 15.89 18.17 11.44
CA VAL A 306 16.20 19.62 11.53
C VAL A 306 17.72 19.87 11.49
N ASP A 307 18.51 18.91 11.99
CA ASP A 307 19.97 18.88 11.92
C ASP A 307 20.52 18.20 10.65
N GLY A 308 19.66 17.76 9.73
CA GLY A 308 20.01 17.03 8.52
C GLY A 308 20.38 15.56 8.73
N VAL A 309 20.26 15.03 9.95
CA VAL A 309 20.69 13.67 10.31
C VAL A 309 19.49 12.72 10.35
N ILE A 310 19.66 11.53 9.76
CA ILE A 310 18.69 10.44 9.92
C ILE A 310 19.00 9.72 11.24
N PRO A 311 18.04 9.64 12.18
CA PRO A 311 18.26 8.97 13.46
C PRO A 311 18.68 7.50 13.29
N GLU A 312 19.64 7.03 14.10
CA GLU A 312 20.12 5.63 14.03
C GLU A 312 19.00 4.61 14.27
N GLU A 313 18.01 4.97 15.09
CA GLU A 313 16.83 4.14 15.36
C GLU A 313 16.03 3.77 14.10
N GLU A 314 16.14 4.53 13.01
CA GLU A 314 15.41 4.19 11.78
C GLU A 314 15.94 2.93 11.09
N ALA A 315 17.19 2.53 11.37
CA ALA A 315 17.77 1.29 10.85
C ALA A 315 16.99 0.05 11.31
N ASP A 316 16.35 0.13 12.48
CA ASP A 316 15.56 -0.95 13.07
C ASP A 316 14.07 -0.88 12.71
N TYR A 317 13.63 0.15 11.98
CA TYR A 317 12.22 0.31 11.60
C TYR A 317 11.75 -0.76 10.64
N TYR A 318 12.60 -1.15 9.70
CA TYR A 318 12.27 -2.05 8.61
C TYR A 318 13.36 -3.10 8.44
N PRO A 319 13.37 -4.17 9.26
CA PRO A 319 14.40 -5.21 9.21
C PRO A 319 14.41 -5.99 7.89
N GLU A 320 13.32 -5.96 7.14
CA GLU A 320 13.18 -6.63 5.87
C GLU A 320 13.90 -5.88 4.74
N SER A 321 14.58 -6.65 3.88
CA SER A 321 15.33 -6.13 2.74
C SER A 321 14.42 -5.33 1.79
N ASN A 322 14.92 -4.19 1.32
CA ASN A 322 14.27 -3.41 0.26
C ASN A 322 14.78 -3.76 -1.15
N THR A 323 15.51 -4.87 -1.28
CA THR A 323 16.08 -5.27 -2.56
C THR A 323 14.98 -5.86 -3.44
N PRO A 324 14.78 -5.37 -4.68
CA PRO A 324 13.81 -5.95 -5.58
C PRO A 324 14.21 -7.37 -5.98
N PRO A 325 13.23 -8.29 -6.12
CA PRO A 325 13.42 -9.52 -6.87
C PRO A 325 13.95 -9.26 -8.28
N ASP A 326 14.57 -10.26 -8.89
CA ASP A 326 14.94 -10.18 -10.30
C ASP A 326 13.71 -10.35 -11.20
N PHE A 327 13.15 -9.22 -11.65
CA PHE A 327 12.02 -9.21 -12.57
C PHE A 327 12.43 -9.47 -14.04
N SER A 328 13.72 -9.58 -14.35
CA SER A 328 14.18 -9.76 -15.73
C SER A 328 13.68 -11.08 -16.35
N ALA A 329 13.50 -12.12 -15.52
CA ALA A 329 12.94 -13.39 -15.94
C ALA A 329 11.51 -13.27 -16.51
N LEU A 330 10.76 -12.26 -16.08
CA LEU A 330 9.38 -11.99 -16.52
C LEU A 330 9.31 -11.16 -17.81
N VAL A 331 10.43 -10.59 -18.28
CA VAL A 331 10.43 -9.82 -19.52
C VAL A 331 10.13 -10.75 -20.70
N GLY A 332 9.11 -10.38 -21.48
CA GLY A 332 8.57 -11.15 -22.59
C GLY A 332 7.76 -12.38 -22.15
N ALA A 333 7.47 -12.53 -20.85
CA ALA A 333 6.59 -13.60 -20.39
C ALA A 333 5.17 -13.36 -20.93
N GLU A 334 4.54 -14.44 -21.38
CA GLU A 334 3.21 -14.34 -21.96
C GLU A 334 2.14 -14.26 -20.88
N LEU A 335 1.29 -13.24 -20.98
CA LEU A 335 0.10 -13.05 -20.15
C LEU A 335 -1.08 -13.71 -20.87
N ILE A 336 -1.51 -14.87 -20.37
CA ILE A 336 -2.73 -15.54 -20.83
C ILE A 336 -3.66 -15.58 -19.63
N ASP A 337 -4.82 -14.93 -19.73
CA ASP A 337 -5.87 -15.06 -18.73
C ASP A 337 -6.83 -16.17 -19.19
N PRO A 338 -6.66 -17.41 -18.71
CA PRO A 338 -7.53 -18.49 -19.12
C PRO A 338 -8.94 -18.18 -18.57
N LYS A 339 -9.96 -18.22 -19.45
CA LYS A 339 -11.38 -18.14 -19.03
C LYS A 339 -11.77 -19.43 -18.31
N VAL A 340 -11.28 -19.61 -17.09
CA VAL A 340 -11.49 -20.81 -16.29
C VAL A 340 -12.69 -20.61 -15.37
N PRO A 341 -13.68 -21.51 -15.39
CA PRO A 341 -14.75 -21.53 -14.38
C PRO A 341 -14.19 -21.57 -12.96
N LEU A 342 -14.88 -20.95 -11.99
CA LEU A 342 -14.42 -20.87 -10.59
C LEU A 342 -14.13 -22.24 -9.95
N ASP A 343 -14.81 -23.30 -10.39
CA ASP A 343 -14.63 -24.67 -9.92
C ASP A 343 -13.40 -25.37 -10.50
N GLN A 344 -12.69 -24.73 -11.43
CA GLN A 344 -11.52 -25.27 -12.12
C GLN A 344 -10.27 -24.38 -11.96
N ILE A 345 -10.30 -23.40 -11.05
CA ILE A 345 -9.16 -22.50 -10.83
C ILE A 345 -7.90 -23.33 -10.61
N ALA A 346 -6.86 -23.02 -11.40
CA ALA A 346 -5.60 -23.74 -11.32
C ALA A 346 -4.97 -23.55 -9.93
N SER A 347 -4.63 -24.67 -9.29
CA SER A 347 -3.79 -24.69 -8.10
C SER A 347 -2.52 -25.50 -8.34
N ALA A 348 -1.48 -25.22 -7.57
CA ALA A 348 -0.23 -25.95 -7.59
C ALA A 348 0.47 -25.84 -6.24
N ARG A 349 1.13 -26.91 -5.79
CA ARG A 349 1.94 -26.88 -4.57
C ARG A 349 3.27 -26.19 -4.80
N SER A 350 3.84 -25.63 -3.74
CA SER A 350 5.22 -25.14 -3.73
C SER A 350 6.18 -26.18 -4.33
N GLY A 351 7.11 -25.75 -5.17
CA GLY A 351 8.03 -26.60 -5.92
C GLY A 351 7.47 -27.18 -7.24
N GLN A 352 6.15 -27.15 -7.46
CA GLN A 352 5.54 -27.49 -8.74
C GLN A 352 5.61 -26.29 -9.71
N PRO A 353 5.69 -26.53 -11.03
CA PRO A 353 5.73 -25.45 -12.02
C PRO A 353 4.38 -24.71 -12.07
N ALA A 354 4.42 -23.39 -12.15
CA ALA A 354 3.24 -22.57 -12.37
C ALA A 354 2.65 -22.85 -13.76
N GLN A 355 1.33 -23.01 -13.84
CA GLN A 355 0.63 -23.32 -15.10
C GLN A 355 0.49 -22.09 -16.01
N TYR A 356 0.42 -20.91 -15.39
CA TYR A 356 0.20 -19.62 -16.05
C TYR A 356 1.15 -18.57 -15.48
N THR A 357 1.48 -17.57 -16.31
CA THR A 357 2.13 -16.36 -15.84
C THR A 357 1.08 -15.43 -15.29
N GLY A 358 1.23 -14.98 -14.04
CA GLY A 358 0.26 -14.10 -13.41
C GLY A 358 0.35 -14.15 -11.89
N THR A 359 -0.70 -13.70 -11.24
CA THR A 359 -0.81 -13.63 -9.79
C THR A 359 -1.20 -14.98 -9.21
N TRP A 360 -0.49 -15.40 -8.17
CA TRP A 360 -0.79 -16.59 -7.38
C TRP A 360 -0.94 -16.18 -5.91
N ALA A 361 -2.00 -16.65 -5.27
CA ALA A 361 -2.29 -16.41 -3.86
C ALA A 361 -2.05 -17.69 -3.04
N ALA A 362 -1.44 -17.56 -1.87
CA ALA A 362 -1.29 -18.66 -0.93
C ALA A 362 -2.67 -19.00 -0.33
N MET A 363 -3.09 -20.26 -0.44
CA MET A 363 -4.43 -20.68 0.00
C MET A 363 -4.63 -20.48 1.51
N ASP A 364 -3.57 -20.73 2.29
CA ASP A 364 -3.58 -20.64 3.76
C ASP A 364 -3.33 -19.21 4.28
N ASP A 365 -3.00 -18.27 3.39
CA ASP A 365 -2.73 -16.86 3.70
C ASP A 365 -3.22 -15.99 2.54
N LEU A 366 -4.48 -15.54 2.63
CA LEU A 366 -5.13 -14.75 1.58
C LEU A 366 -4.46 -13.38 1.32
N GLY A 367 -3.52 -12.95 2.19
CA GLY A 367 -2.66 -11.78 1.97
C GLY A 367 -1.35 -12.12 1.25
N GLY A 368 -0.92 -13.38 1.24
CA GLY A 368 0.31 -13.80 0.57
C GLY A 368 0.12 -13.93 -0.94
N ARG A 369 0.56 -12.93 -1.71
CA ARG A 369 0.48 -12.93 -3.17
C ARG A 369 1.86 -12.82 -3.81
N ILE A 370 2.02 -13.50 -4.95
CA ILE A 370 3.21 -13.41 -5.80
C ILE A 370 2.78 -13.26 -7.26
N PHE A 371 3.62 -12.63 -8.07
CA PHE A 371 3.50 -12.68 -9.53
C PHE A 371 4.57 -13.64 -10.05
N TRP A 372 4.17 -14.67 -10.78
CA TRP A 372 5.07 -15.76 -11.15
C TRP A 372 5.00 -16.10 -12.63
N LYS A 373 6.08 -16.68 -13.16
CA LYS A 373 6.19 -17.06 -14.57
C LYS A 373 5.72 -18.49 -14.81
N LYS A 374 4.98 -18.72 -15.90
CA LYS A 374 4.64 -20.07 -16.36
C LYS A 374 5.90 -20.96 -16.50
N GLY A 375 5.79 -22.19 -16.00
CA GLY A 375 6.85 -23.21 -16.07
C GLY A 375 7.89 -23.12 -14.96
N GLU A 376 8.00 -21.99 -14.25
CA GLU A 376 8.89 -21.86 -13.10
C GLU A 376 8.29 -22.46 -11.84
N LYS A 377 9.13 -23.06 -11.00
CA LYS A 377 8.70 -23.70 -9.75
C LYS A 377 8.20 -22.64 -8.77
N LEU A 378 6.98 -22.83 -8.26
CA LEU A 378 6.41 -21.94 -7.26
C LEU A 378 7.24 -21.95 -5.97
N PRO A 379 7.46 -20.78 -5.35
CA PRO A 379 8.30 -20.67 -4.16
C PRO A 379 7.58 -21.20 -2.91
N LEU A 380 8.36 -21.34 -1.83
CA LEU A 380 7.82 -21.50 -0.47
C LEU A 380 7.22 -20.18 0.00
N HIS A 381 6.13 -20.23 0.77
CA HIS A 381 5.57 -19.06 1.46
C HIS A 381 6.05 -19.03 2.91
N ASN A 382 6.79 -18.00 3.31
CA ASN A 382 7.38 -17.88 4.65
C ASN A 382 8.17 -19.13 5.10
N GLY A 383 8.90 -19.73 4.16
CA GLY A 383 9.70 -20.96 4.40
C GLY A 383 8.88 -22.24 4.52
N ARG A 384 7.58 -22.22 4.21
CA ARG A 384 6.69 -23.39 4.26
C ARG A 384 6.15 -23.72 2.88
N GLU A 385 5.91 -25.01 2.66
CA GLU A 385 5.13 -25.45 1.51
C GLU A 385 3.68 -25.05 1.70
N VAL A 386 3.13 -24.37 0.70
CA VAL A 386 1.72 -24.00 0.62
C VAL A 386 1.14 -24.44 -0.71
N GLU A 387 -0.19 -24.53 -0.75
CA GLU A 387 -0.93 -24.58 -2.00
C GLU A 387 -1.14 -23.16 -2.53
N TRP A 388 -0.72 -22.95 -3.77
CA TRP A 388 -0.91 -21.69 -4.49
C TRP A 388 -2.11 -21.82 -5.40
N VAL A 389 -2.94 -20.77 -5.44
CA VAL A 389 -4.14 -20.68 -6.28
C VAL A 389 -3.96 -19.53 -7.24
N TYR A 390 -4.17 -19.78 -8.54
CA TYR A 390 -4.09 -18.75 -9.57
C TYR A 390 -5.19 -17.70 -9.36
N ASN A 391 -4.82 -16.43 -9.44
CA ASN A 391 -5.68 -15.28 -9.14
C ASN A 391 -5.73 -14.26 -10.29
N GLY A 392 -5.42 -14.67 -11.52
CA GLY A 392 -5.49 -13.82 -12.71
C GLY A 392 -4.21 -13.01 -12.97
N ILE A 393 -4.28 -12.11 -13.96
CA ILE A 393 -3.16 -11.27 -14.43
C ILE A 393 -3.21 -9.86 -13.88
#